data_AF-A0A3G6RN88-F1
#
_entry.id   AF-A0A3G6RN88-F1
#
_cell.length_a   1.000
_cell.length_b   1.000
_cell.length_c   1.000
_cell.angle_alpha   90.00
_cell.angle_beta   90.00
_cell.angle_gamma   90.00
#
_symmetry.space_group_name_H-M   'P 1'
#
loop_
_entity.id
_entity.type
_entity.pdbx_description
1 polymer ?
#
loop_
_entity_poly.entity_id
_entity_poly.type
_entity_poly.pdbx_seq_one_letter_code
_entity_poly.pdbx_strand_id
1 'polypeptide(L)'
;MLLYSCKEEVKNPYFTSDEIYDKVIESTDIVHKEISKKASLFYVLNRYDTLIILSVKYENVIKPTFMIKKEGTFYTDSCKIIVTEPYYPKFQLIKTPNKLKQNDIEKYPLAYNGDDYQKGVMYKIKDVNHLELIAKGDLRKYFYPIKEYEIPAPPPPPKEYLNKTE
;
A
#
# COMPACT_ATOMS: atom_id res chain seq x y z
N MET A 1 -44.39 5.94 6.29
CA MET A 1 -43.62 5.07 5.37
C MET A 1 -42.16 5.19 5.77
N LEU A 2 -41.68 4.28 6.62
CA LEU A 2 -40.28 4.25 7.07
C LEU A 2 -39.46 3.53 6.00
N LEU A 3 -38.70 4.30 5.21
CA LEU A 3 -37.71 3.74 4.30
C LEU A 3 -36.53 3.26 5.14
N TYR A 4 -36.61 2.00 5.61
CA TYR A 4 -35.42 1.26 6.03
C TYR A 4 -34.55 1.10 4.78
N SER A 5 -33.61 2.04 4.60
CA SER A 5 -32.45 1.81 3.76
C SER A 5 -31.67 0.70 4.45
N CYS A 6 -31.86 -0.55 4.00
CA CYS A 6 -30.88 -1.60 4.20
C CYS A 6 -29.57 -1.05 3.64
N LYS A 7 -28.69 -0.57 4.52
CA LYS A 7 -27.29 -0.42 4.15
C LYS A 7 -26.85 -1.82 3.73
N GLU A 8 -26.56 -2.00 2.45
CA GLU A 8 -25.91 -3.22 2.00
C GLU A 8 -24.73 -3.47 2.92
N GLU A 9 -24.72 -4.64 3.56
CA GLU A 9 -23.60 -5.10 4.35
C GLU A 9 -22.39 -5.15 3.41
N VAL A 10 -21.45 -4.22 3.58
CA VAL A 10 -20.24 -4.17 2.74
C VAL A 10 -19.44 -5.42 3.07
N LYS A 11 -19.67 -6.48 2.30
CA LYS A 11 -18.96 -7.75 2.47
C LYS A 11 -17.51 -7.56 2.04
N ASN A 12 -16.64 -7.29 3.00
CA ASN A 12 -15.19 -7.26 2.85
C ASN A 12 -14.69 -8.55 2.16
N PRO A 13 -14.30 -8.49 0.87
CA PRO A 13 -13.88 -9.65 0.12
C PRO A 13 -12.35 -9.78 0.02
N TYR A 14 -11.60 -8.89 0.69
CA TYR A 14 -10.16 -8.74 0.53
C TYR A 14 -9.38 -9.20 1.77
N PHE A 15 -9.84 -8.77 2.96
CA PHE A 15 -9.11 -8.94 4.21
C PHE A 15 -9.78 -9.93 5.14
N THR A 16 -8.99 -10.56 6.02
CA THR A 16 -9.45 -11.58 6.98
C THR A 16 -10.39 -11.04 8.05
N SER A 17 -10.35 -9.73 8.32
CA SER A 17 -11.27 -9.05 9.25
C SER A 17 -11.83 -7.77 8.62
N ASP A 18 -13.08 -7.46 8.98
CA ASP A 18 -13.78 -6.23 8.62
C ASP A 18 -13.11 -5.02 9.27
N GLU A 19 -12.56 -5.16 10.48
CA GLU A 19 -11.79 -4.09 11.13
C GLU A 19 -10.59 -3.66 10.28
N ILE A 20 -9.87 -4.62 9.67
CA ILE A 20 -8.74 -4.30 8.77
C ILE A 20 -9.25 -3.53 7.55
N TYR A 21 -10.36 -3.97 6.96
CA TYR A 21 -10.96 -3.30 5.81
C TYR A 21 -11.37 -1.87 6.17
N ASP A 22 -12.11 -1.70 7.25
CA ASP A 22 -12.58 -0.41 7.73
C ASP A 22 -11.43 0.52 8.03
N LYS A 23 -10.35 0.03 8.67
CA LYS A 23 -9.14 0.82 8.92
C LYS A 23 -8.43 1.23 7.64
N VAL A 24 -8.41 0.39 6.61
CA VAL A 24 -7.87 0.77 5.29
C VAL A 24 -8.68 1.91 4.70
N ILE A 25 -10.01 1.79 4.68
CA ILE A 25 -10.91 2.82 4.13
C ILE A 25 -10.80 4.13 4.94
N GLU A 26 -10.93 4.06 6.27
CA GLU A 26 -10.80 5.20 7.18
C GLU A 26 -9.46 5.93 7.01
N SER A 27 -8.39 5.19 6.77
CA SER A 27 -7.06 5.79 6.56
C SER A 27 -6.95 6.58 5.27
N THR A 28 -7.62 6.15 4.20
CA THR A 28 -7.68 6.95 2.96
C THR A 28 -8.38 8.29 3.22
N ASP A 29 -9.46 8.25 4.01
CA ASP A 29 -10.24 9.39 4.46
C ASP A 29 -9.43 10.36 5.34
N ILE A 30 -8.70 9.84 6.33
CA ILE A 30 -7.76 10.62 7.18
C ILE A 30 -6.74 11.31 6.30
N VAL A 31 -6.14 10.59 5.34
CA VAL A 31 -5.15 11.18 4.44
C VAL A 31 -5.75 12.29 3.60
N HIS A 32 -6.94 12.11 3.01
CA HIS A 32 -7.58 13.17 2.23
C HIS A 32 -7.88 14.42 3.06
N LYS A 33 -8.44 14.24 4.25
CA LYS A 33 -8.91 15.33 5.11
C LYS A 33 -7.74 16.10 5.75
N GLU A 34 -6.73 15.37 6.22
CA GLU A 34 -5.70 15.94 7.10
C GLU A 34 -4.33 16.09 6.45
N ILE A 35 -4.00 15.32 5.41
CA ILE A 35 -2.60 15.19 4.93
C ILE A 35 -2.44 15.58 3.45
N SER A 36 -3.35 15.17 2.57
CA SER A 36 -3.29 15.38 1.12
C SER A 36 -4.65 15.20 0.44
N LYS A 37 -5.35 16.32 0.20
CA LYS A 37 -6.66 16.34 -0.48
C LYS A 37 -6.69 15.73 -1.89
N LYS A 38 -5.53 15.62 -2.55
CA LYS A 38 -5.40 15.10 -3.92
C LYS A 38 -4.83 13.67 -3.98
N ALA A 39 -4.63 13.02 -2.84
CA ALA A 39 -4.18 11.64 -2.85
C ALA A 39 -5.25 10.75 -3.50
N SER A 40 -4.88 9.87 -4.42
CA SER A 40 -5.82 8.94 -5.06
C SER A 40 -5.25 7.53 -5.18
N LEU A 41 -4.02 7.33 -4.72
CA LEU A 41 -3.29 6.08 -4.82
C LEU A 41 -2.66 5.75 -3.47
N PHE A 42 -2.95 4.54 -3.00
CA PHE A 42 -2.56 4.07 -1.67
C PHE A 42 -1.97 2.67 -1.73
N TYR A 43 -0.92 2.45 -0.94
CA TYR A 43 -0.35 1.14 -0.65
C TYR A 43 -0.80 0.67 0.72
N VAL A 44 -1.25 -0.58 0.80
CA VAL A 44 -1.53 -1.28 2.06
C VAL A 44 -0.40 -2.27 2.28
N LEU A 45 0.44 -1.99 3.27
CA LEU A 45 1.57 -2.83 3.64
C LEU A 45 1.30 -3.53 4.96
N ASN A 46 1.68 -4.80 5.04
CA ASN A 46 1.76 -5.53 6.29
C ASN A 46 3.21 -5.88 6.59
N ARG A 47 3.72 -5.34 7.70
CA ARG A 47 5.09 -5.60 8.15
C ARG A 47 5.05 -6.03 9.61
N TYR A 48 5.45 -7.27 9.90
CA TYR A 48 5.36 -7.84 11.25
C TYR A 48 3.95 -7.74 11.85
N ASP A 49 3.80 -6.96 12.92
CA ASP A 49 2.53 -6.66 13.61
C ASP A 49 2.01 -5.26 13.26
N THR A 50 2.38 -4.71 12.11
CA THR A 50 1.99 -3.36 11.68
C THR A 50 1.24 -3.40 10.37
N LEU A 51 0.14 -2.63 10.30
CA LEU A 51 -0.59 -2.28 9.09
C LEU A 51 -0.23 -0.84 8.72
N ILE A 52 0.19 -0.60 7.48
CA ILE A 52 0.61 0.72 7.00
C ILE A 52 -0.19 1.07 5.75
N ILE A 53 -0.84 2.24 5.77
CA ILE A 53 -1.55 2.80 4.61
C ILE A 53 -0.76 4.02 4.16
N LEU A 54 -0.12 3.90 3.00
CA LEU A 54 0.78 4.90 2.47
C LEU A 54 0.20 5.51 1.19
N SER A 55 -0.01 6.82 1.17
CA SER A 55 -0.33 7.56 -0.03
C SER A 55 0.93 7.83 -0.85
N VAL A 56 0.80 7.62 -2.16
CA VAL A 56 1.87 7.88 -3.13
C VAL A 56 1.30 8.64 -4.33
N LYS A 57 2.17 9.36 -5.03
CA LYS A 57 1.75 10.14 -6.21
C LYS A 57 1.62 9.28 -7.48
N TYR A 58 2.45 8.25 -7.59
CA TYR A 58 2.50 7.34 -8.74
C TYR A 58 2.69 5.89 -8.25
N GLU A 59 2.44 4.91 -9.11
CA GLU A 59 2.76 3.52 -8.77
C GLU A 59 4.25 3.26 -8.90
N ASN A 60 4.78 2.31 -8.11
CA ASN A 60 6.16 1.83 -8.24
C ASN A 60 7.25 2.91 -8.06
N VAL A 61 6.96 4.05 -7.44
CA VAL A 61 7.92 5.17 -7.35
C VAL A 61 8.69 5.25 -6.04
N ILE A 62 8.21 4.72 -4.92
CA ILE A 62 8.88 4.92 -3.63
C ILE A 62 9.80 3.74 -3.32
N LYS A 63 11.01 3.97 -2.77
CA LYS A 63 11.72 2.92 -2.02
C LYS A 63 11.09 2.84 -0.62
N PRO A 64 10.50 1.71 -0.17
CA PRO A 64 10.63 0.35 -0.70
C PRO A 64 9.51 -0.12 -1.65
N THR A 65 8.45 0.65 -1.92
CA THR A 65 7.30 0.23 -2.77
C THR A 65 7.66 -0.35 -4.14
N PHE A 66 8.71 0.15 -4.83
CA PHE A 66 9.20 -0.43 -6.08
C PHE A 66 9.73 -1.86 -5.92
N MET A 67 10.25 -2.16 -4.73
CA MET A 67 10.87 -3.44 -4.37
C MET A 67 9.88 -4.37 -3.66
N ILE A 68 8.67 -3.89 -3.41
CA ILE A 68 7.62 -4.65 -2.73
C ILE A 68 6.76 -5.36 -3.77
N LYS A 69 6.67 -6.69 -3.64
CA LYS A 69 5.73 -7.50 -4.43
C LYS A 69 4.29 -7.14 -4.07
N LYS A 70 3.42 -7.13 -5.09
CA LYS A 70 2.01 -6.76 -4.96
C LYS A 70 1.13 -8.01 -4.97
N GLU A 71 0.18 -8.07 -4.06
CA GLU A 71 -0.85 -9.13 -3.98
C GLU A 71 -2.07 -8.82 -4.84
N GLY A 72 -2.21 -7.57 -5.30
CA GLY A 72 -3.30 -7.16 -6.17
C GLY A 72 -3.87 -5.80 -5.78
N THR A 73 -4.94 -5.41 -6.46
CA THR A 73 -5.55 -4.10 -6.27
C THR A 73 -7.05 -4.18 -6.09
N PHE A 74 -7.61 -3.17 -5.44
CA PHE A 74 -9.03 -2.88 -5.48
C PHE A 74 -9.26 -1.37 -5.54
N TYR A 75 -10.50 -0.99 -5.83
CA TYR A 75 -10.87 0.40 -6.04
C TYR A 75 -11.97 0.77 -5.07
N THR A 76 -11.88 2.00 -4.60
CA THR A 76 -12.99 2.74 -3.99
C THR A 76 -13.45 3.79 -4.99
N ASP A 77 -14.50 4.55 -4.67
CA ASP A 77 -15.02 5.60 -5.56
C ASP A 77 -13.97 6.66 -5.92
N SER A 78 -12.99 6.91 -5.04
CA SER A 78 -12.01 7.98 -5.19
C SER A 78 -10.55 7.52 -5.25
N CYS A 79 -10.27 6.26 -4.89
CA CYS A 79 -8.90 5.78 -4.72
C CYS A 79 -8.65 4.41 -5.33
N LYS A 80 -7.47 4.26 -5.93
CA LYS A 80 -6.84 2.97 -6.20
C LYS A 80 -6.07 2.52 -4.96
N ILE A 81 -6.35 1.31 -4.49
CA ILE A 81 -5.69 0.72 -3.33
C ILE A 81 -4.90 -0.52 -3.79
N ILE A 82 -3.60 -0.50 -3.54
CA ILE A 82 -2.66 -1.55 -3.89
C ILE A 82 -2.29 -2.31 -2.62
N VAL A 83 -2.64 -3.58 -2.56
CA VAL A 83 -2.29 -4.46 -1.45
C VAL A 83 -0.98 -5.17 -1.79
N THR A 84 -0.04 -5.18 -0.85
CA THR A 84 1.27 -5.79 -1.05
C THR A 84 1.37 -7.17 -0.42
N GLU A 85 2.33 -7.97 -0.88
CA GLU A 85 2.72 -9.20 -0.18
C GLU A 85 3.13 -8.84 1.26
N PRO A 86 2.61 -9.55 2.28
CA PRO A 86 3.02 -9.33 3.66
C PRO A 86 4.49 -9.66 3.89
N TYR A 87 5.17 -8.91 4.77
CA TYR A 87 6.56 -9.14 5.14
C TYR A 87 6.70 -9.54 6.61
N TYR A 88 7.18 -10.77 6.81
CA TYR A 88 7.23 -11.44 8.12
C TYR A 88 5.97 -11.21 8.96
N PRO A 89 4.77 -11.40 8.40
CA PRO A 89 3.54 -11.06 9.09
C PRO A 89 3.37 -11.91 10.36
N LYS A 90 2.93 -11.29 11.46
CA LYS A 90 2.46 -12.03 12.64
C LYS A 90 0.99 -12.43 12.53
N PHE A 91 0.25 -11.79 11.63
CA PHE A 91 -1.18 -11.97 11.43
C PHE A 91 -1.48 -12.14 9.95
N GLN A 92 -2.35 -13.09 9.60
CA GLN A 92 -2.83 -13.22 8.23
C GLN A 92 -3.85 -12.13 7.95
N LEU A 93 -3.51 -11.16 7.09
CA LEU A 93 -4.42 -10.06 6.76
C LEU A 93 -5.23 -10.30 5.49
N ILE A 94 -4.71 -11.04 4.52
CA ILE A 94 -5.33 -11.23 3.21
C ILE A 94 -6.09 -12.56 3.20
N LYS A 95 -7.34 -12.54 2.72
CA LYS A 95 -8.16 -13.75 2.54
C LYS A 95 -7.58 -14.64 1.44
N THR A 96 -7.78 -15.95 1.57
CA THR A 96 -7.48 -16.91 0.50
C THR A 96 -8.70 -17.81 0.29
N PRO A 97 -9.37 -17.75 -0.88
CA PRO A 97 -9.14 -16.83 -1.99
C PRO A 97 -9.55 -15.38 -1.63
N ASN A 98 -8.90 -14.38 -2.26
CA ASN A 98 -9.35 -12.98 -2.22
C ASN A 98 -9.84 -12.52 -3.60
N LYS A 99 -10.58 -11.40 -3.63
CA LYS A 99 -11.07 -10.77 -4.86
C LYS A 99 -10.18 -9.63 -5.38
N LEU A 100 -8.89 -9.60 -5.03
CA LEU A 100 -7.98 -8.58 -5.53
C LEU A 100 -7.68 -8.79 -7.02
N LYS A 101 -7.62 -7.70 -7.79
CA LYS A 101 -7.29 -7.74 -9.22
C LYS A 101 -5.78 -7.82 -9.42
N GLN A 102 -5.31 -8.84 -10.16
CA GLN A 102 -3.88 -9.11 -10.40
C GLN A 102 -3.30 -8.37 -11.62
N ASN A 103 -4.12 -8.09 -12.64
CA ASN A 103 -3.62 -7.57 -13.94
C ASN A 103 -3.47 -6.04 -14.00
N ASP A 104 -3.91 -5.32 -12.97
CA ASP A 104 -3.88 -3.84 -12.92
C ASP A 104 -2.56 -3.29 -12.36
N ILE A 105 -1.53 -4.13 -12.32
CA ILE A 105 -0.23 -3.82 -11.74
C ILE A 105 0.73 -3.45 -12.88
N GLU A 106 1.11 -2.18 -12.95
CA GLU A 106 2.12 -1.73 -13.92
C GLU A 106 3.45 -2.45 -13.69
N LYS A 107 4.00 -2.99 -14.79
CA LYS A 107 5.17 -3.88 -14.80
C LYS A 107 6.51 -3.16 -14.66
N TYR A 108 6.54 -1.83 -14.83
CA TYR A 108 7.78 -1.04 -14.86
C TYR A 108 7.64 0.28 -14.09
N PRO A 109 8.73 0.77 -13.47
CA PRO A 109 8.73 2.06 -12.78
C PRO A 109 8.80 3.20 -13.80
N LEU A 110 7.91 4.18 -13.64
CA LEU A 110 8.08 5.50 -14.25
C LEU A 110 9.15 6.23 -13.43
N ALA A 111 10.29 6.53 -14.07
CA ALA A 111 11.51 7.05 -13.46
C ALA A 111 11.26 8.01 -12.26
N TYR A 112 11.58 7.56 -11.04
CA TYR A 112 11.49 8.37 -9.83
C TYR A 112 12.59 8.00 -8.82
N ASN A 113 13.15 9.00 -8.15
CA ASN A 113 14.39 8.90 -7.36
C ASN A 113 14.20 8.50 -5.88
N GLY A 114 12.95 8.39 -5.42
CA GLY A 114 12.62 7.89 -4.08
C GLY A 114 12.48 8.95 -2.97
N ASP A 115 12.59 10.24 -3.31
CA ASP A 115 12.54 11.34 -2.32
C ASP A 115 11.13 11.87 -2.02
N ASP A 116 10.08 11.20 -2.54
CA ASP A 116 8.71 11.67 -2.36
C ASP A 116 8.27 11.50 -0.90
N TYR A 117 7.54 12.50 -0.41
CA TYR A 117 7.07 12.55 0.95
C TYR A 117 6.08 11.41 1.22
N GLN A 118 6.49 10.46 2.09
CA GLN A 118 5.76 9.24 2.40
C GLN A 118 4.62 9.53 3.40
N LYS A 119 3.49 10.01 2.88
CA LYS A 119 2.31 10.40 3.65
C LYS A 119 1.47 9.19 3.99
N GLY A 120 1.12 8.97 5.25
CA GLY A 120 0.25 7.85 5.56
C GLY A 120 -0.17 7.73 7.01
N VAL A 121 -0.68 6.55 7.31
CA VAL A 121 -1.17 6.13 8.62
C VAL A 121 -0.58 4.75 8.94
N MET A 122 -0.20 4.53 10.19
CA MET A 122 0.31 3.24 10.68
C MET A 122 -0.46 2.80 11.90
N TYR A 123 -0.83 1.52 11.93
CA TYR A 123 -1.47 0.87 13.06
C TYR A 123 -0.64 -0.30 13.56
N LYS A 124 -0.59 -0.48 14.88
CA LYS A 124 -0.14 -1.71 15.50
C LYS A 124 -1.32 -2.67 15.64
N ILE A 125 -1.16 -3.86 15.11
CA ILE A 125 -2.12 -4.95 15.15
C ILE A 125 -1.91 -5.69 16.48
N LYS A 126 -2.90 -5.64 17.37
CA LYS A 126 -2.91 -6.46 18.60
C LYS A 126 -3.50 -7.83 18.29
N ASP A 127 -4.57 -7.82 17.51
CA ASP A 127 -5.20 -8.95 16.85
C ASP A 127 -5.94 -8.44 15.60
N VAL A 128 -6.47 -9.34 14.77
CA VAL A 128 -7.09 -8.96 13.48
C VAL A 128 -8.33 -8.07 13.63
N ASN A 129 -8.94 -7.99 14.82
CA ASN A 129 -10.12 -7.16 15.12
C ASN A 129 -9.77 -5.96 16.02
N HIS A 130 -8.49 -5.71 16.30
CA HIS A 130 -8.05 -4.62 17.16
C HIS A 130 -6.73 -4.00 16.67
N LEU A 131 -6.86 -2.83 16.05
CA LEU A 131 -5.77 -2.04 15.51
C LEU A 131 -5.62 -0.71 16.26
N GLU A 132 -4.43 -0.44 16.77
CA GLU A 132 -4.09 0.78 17.50
C GLU A 132 -3.34 1.75 16.59
N LEU A 133 -3.85 2.96 16.39
CA LEU A 133 -3.17 4.00 15.60
C LEU A 133 -1.87 4.42 16.30
N ILE A 134 -0.72 4.23 15.64
CA ILE A 134 0.60 4.55 16.22
C ILE A 134 1.34 5.69 15.49
N ALA A 135 0.96 5.99 14.25
CA ALA A 135 1.51 7.14 13.52
C ALA A 135 0.57 7.65 12.43
N LYS A 136 0.64 8.96 12.16
CA LYS A 136 0.03 9.60 10.99
C LYS A 136 0.91 10.74 10.47
N GLY A 137 0.79 11.07 9.18
CA GLY A 137 1.55 12.16 8.56
C GLY A 137 2.78 11.66 7.80
N ASP A 138 3.96 12.25 8.06
CA ASP A 138 5.23 11.81 7.47
C ASP A 138 5.69 10.49 8.09
N LEU A 139 5.72 9.43 7.28
CA LEU A 139 6.15 8.11 7.70
C LEU A 139 7.62 7.80 7.33
N ARG A 140 8.34 8.70 6.66
CA ARG A 140 9.73 8.44 6.20
C ARG A 140 10.65 7.92 7.31
N LYS A 141 10.47 8.41 8.55
CA LYS A 141 11.21 7.96 9.74
C LYS A 141 11.01 6.48 10.12
N TYR A 142 10.02 5.79 9.55
CA TYR A 142 9.77 4.36 9.77
C TYR A 142 10.30 3.47 8.63
N PHE A 143 10.71 4.09 7.52
CA PHE A 143 11.22 3.42 6.33
C PHE A 143 12.69 3.73 6.16
N TYR A 144 13.53 3.03 6.92
CA TYR A 144 14.97 2.97 6.67
C TYR A 144 15.27 1.88 5.64
N PRO A 145 16.32 2.03 4.81
CA PRO A 145 16.80 0.97 3.95
C PRO A 145 17.12 -0.28 4.79
N ILE A 146 16.38 -1.35 4.59
CA ILE A 146 16.67 -2.67 5.16
C ILE A 146 17.32 -3.45 4.03
N LYS A 147 18.60 -3.82 4.19
CA LYS A 147 19.40 -4.47 3.14
C LYS A 147 18.72 -5.72 2.54
N GLU A 148 17.91 -6.42 3.32
CA GLU A 148 17.16 -7.62 2.91
C GLU A 148 15.98 -7.33 1.96
N TYR A 149 15.51 -6.08 1.92
CA TYR A 149 14.47 -5.58 1.02
C TYR A 149 15.04 -4.98 -0.27
N GLU A 150 16.35 -4.78 -0.31
CA GLU A 150 17.02 -4.33 -1.52
C GLU A 150 17.20 -5.53 -2.46
N ILE A 151 16.23 -5.76 -3.36
CA ILE A 151 16.52 -6.45 -4.62
C ILE A 151 17.80 -5.82 -5.19
N PRO A 152 18.86 -6.60 -5.46
CA PRO A 152 20.10 -6.06 -5.99
C PRO A 152 19.77 -5.22 -7.23
N ALA A 153 20.34 -4.00 -7.28
CA ALA A 153 20.17 -3.13 -8.43
C ALA A 153 20.46 -3.94 -9.70
N PRO A 154 19.63 -3.82 -10.76
CA PRO A 154 19.93 -4.48 -12.01
C PRO A 154 21.35 -4.07 -12.44
N PRO A 155 22.16 -5.00 -12.96
CA PRO A 155 23.50 -4.67 -13.39
C PRO A 155 23.45 -3.48 -14.35
N PRO A 156 24.42 -2.56 -14.29
CA PRO A 156 24.48 -1.46 -15.24
C PRO A 156 24.45 -2.02 -16.67
N PRO A 157 23.81 -1.32 -17.62
CA PRO A 157 23.77 -1.78 -19.00
C PRO A 157 25.20 -2.05 -19.50
N PRO A 158 25.42 -3.11 -20.30
CA PRO A 158 26.75 -3.42 -20.81
C PRO A 158 27.37 -2.20 -21.49
N LYS A 159 28.66 -1.95 -21.24
CA LYS A 159 29.40 -0.78 -21.79
C LYS A 159 29.33 -0.69 -23.32
N GLU A 160 29.06 -1.80 -23.99
CA GLU A 160 28.86 -1.90 -25.44
C GLU A 160 27.66 -1.08 -25.95
N TYR A 161 26.69 -0.74 -25.09
CA TYR A 161 25.55 0.11 -25.44
C TYR A 161 25.81 1.63 -25.26
N LEU A 162 26.93 2.01 -24.63
CA LEU A 162 27.30 3.42 -24.43
C LEU A 162 28.17 3.99 -25.57
N ASN A 163 28.73 3.11 -26.42
CA ASN A 163 29.62 3.50 -27.51
C ASN A 163 28.95 3.47 -28.91
N LYS A 164 27.62 3.38 -28.98
CA LYS A 164 26.87 3.48 -30.25
C LYS A 164 26.07 4.77 -30.32
N THR A 165 26.78 5.89 -30.21
CA THR A 165 26.31 7.20 -30.68
C THR A 165 27.52 7.92 -31.26
N GLU A 166 27.86 7.58 -32.50
CA GLU A 166 28.51 8.45 -33.47
C GLU A 166 27.70 8.42 -34.76
#